data_AF-A0A2V9MI26-F1
#
_entry.id   AF-A0A2V9MI26-F1
#
_cell.length_a   1.000
_cell.length_b   1.000
_cell.length_c   1.000
_cell.angle_alpha   90.00
_cell.angle_beta   90.00
_cell.angle_gamma   90.00
#
_symmetry.space_group_name_H-M   'P 1'
#
loop_
_entity.id
_entity.type
_entity.pdbx_description
1 polymer ?
#
loop_
_entity_poly.entity_id
_entity_poly.type
_entity_poly.pdbx_seq_one_letter_code
_entity_poly.pdbx_strand_id
1 'polypeptide(L)'
;MNTRGLMRKTSRRNTAIKKKIARSISRSVPKSSAGHKGQTSLKELRSKVNSGKVKPKRIKTSKTSKVPIHKIKRSISAKSRKSSTKHIKKTQFKTLKTPPVSPLRTASVKQYESAVKLLYAQEFEKAKTAFEKIIQEYSDEREVLERAKIHLKLCELKIGKKLPTPRTVEDHYNLAVALMNNGKYEESIEHLKKALRHSPDCEYVLYALAATNCLTGNLDGALNNLKAAISLKPENRFLAQHDSDFEPLMQDSRFISIVYPERMSTPPR
;
A
#
# COMPACT_ATOMS: atom_id res chain seq x y z
N MET A 1 7.35 71.48 -45.27
CA MET A 1 6.17 71.78 -46.12
C MET A 1 5.24 70.60 -46.10
N ASN A 2 3.94 70.89 -46.02
CA ASN A 2 2.84 70.05 -45.55
C ASN A 2 2.21 69.24 -46.70
N THR A 3 1.87 67.96 -46.51
CA THR A 3 1.00 67.20 -47.42
C THR A 3 -0.19 66.59 -46.69
N ARG A 4 -1.37 67.12 -47.08
CA ARG A 4 -2.75 66.61 -46.99
C ARG A 4 -2.83 65.07 -47.05
N GLY A 5 -3.79 64.35 -46.47
CA GLY A 5 -5.12 64.63 -45.93
C GLY A 5 -5.98 63.33 -46.06
N LEU A 6 -7.20 63.33 -45.46
CA LEU A 6 -8.26 62.29 -45.54
C LEU A 6 -7.98 60.98 -44.76
N MET A 7 -8.88 60.34 -44.00
CA MET A 7 -10.35 60.20 -44.09
C MET A 7 -11.05 60.03 -42.73
N ARG A 8 -12.37 60.22 -42.77
CA ARG A 8 -13.37 60.17 -41.71
C ARG A 8 -13.72 58.75 -41.21
N LYS A 9 -14.06 58.71 -39.91
CA LYS A 9 -15.11 57.94 -39.21
C LYS A 9 -15.96 56.96 -40.03
N THR A 10 -15.99 55.70 -39.57
CA THR A 10 -17.16 54.79 -39.41
C THR A 10 -16.67 53.60 -38.55
N SER A 11 -17.43 52.77 -37.86
CA SER A 11 -18.78 52.77 -37.29
C SER A 11 -18.92 51.35 -36.72
N ARG A 12 -19.24 51.24 -35.42
CA ARG A 12 -20.00 50.16 -34.77
C ARG A 12 -20.16 48.86 -35.57
N ARG A 13 -19.33 47.84 -35.29
CA ARG A 13 -19.60 46.47 -35.77
C ARG A 13 -18.98 45.31 -35.00
N ASN A 14 -18.78 45.44 -33.68
CA ASN A 14 -18.26 44.31 -32.86
C ASN A 14 -19.09 43.95 -31.61
N THR A 15 -20.38 44.31 -31.57
CA THR A 15 -21.30 44.01 -30.45
C THR A 15 -22.49 43.12 -30.84
N ALA A 16 -22.32 42.19 -31.79
CA ALA A 16 -23.40 41.32 -32.28
C ALA A 16 -23.06 39.82 -32.41
N ILE A 17 -22.17 39.28 -31.57
CA ILE A 17 -21.91 37.82 -31.50
C ILE A 17 -22.19 37.23 -30.09
N LYS A 18 -22.45 38.07 -29.07
CA LYS A 18 -22.87 37.61 -27.72
C LYS A 18 -24.38 37.79 -27.48
N LYS A 19 -25.24 37.12 -28.26
CA LYS A 19 -26.68 36.91 -27.91
C LYS A 19 -27.43 36.01 -28.90
N LYS A 20 -27.10 34.72 -28.96
CA LYS A 20 -28.00 33.66 -29.46
C LYS A 20 -27.38 32.32 -29.04
N ILE A 21 -28.22 31.33 -28.74
CA ILE A 21 -27.90 30.06 -28.06
C ILE A 21 -27.98 30.16 -26.52
N ALA A 22 -29.12 30.66 -26.04
CA ALA A 22 -29.74 30.17 -24.83
C ALA A 22 -31.25 30.04 -25.13
N ARG A 23 -31.84 28.89 -24.76
CA ARG A 23 -33.26 28.51 -24.80
C ARG A 23 -33.81 27.86 -26.08
N SER A 24 -33.86 26.53 -26.06
CA SER A 24 -35.10 25.76 -26.25
C SER A 24 -34.95 24.37 -25.60
N ILE A 25 -35.67 24.15 -24.48
CA ILE A 25 -36.78 23.18 -24.32
C ILE A 25 -36.27 21.74 -24.11
N SER A 26 -36.02 21.28 -22.88
CA SER A 26 -36.97 20.59 -21.98
C SER A 26 -37.79 19.46 -22.63
N ARG A 27 -37.39 18.19 -22.41
CA ARG A 27 -38.23 17.07 -21.94
C ARG A 27 -37.46 15.74 -21.84
N SER A 28 -38.00 14.90 -20.93
CA SER A 28 -37.81 13.45 -20.70
C SER A 28 -36.48 12.94 -20.11
N VAL A 29 -36.54 12.73 -18.80
CA VAL A 29 -35.74 11.83 -17.95
C VAL A 29 -36.01 10.36 -18.32
N PRO A 30 -35.03 9.46 -18.16
CA PRO A 30 -35.28 8.29 -17.33
C PRO A 30 -34.27 8.18 -16.18
N LYS A 31 -34.80 7.85 -15.00
CA LYS A 31 -34.07 7.55 -13.77
C LYS A 31 -33.28 6.26 -13.97
N SER A 32 -31.97 6.27 -13.66
CA SER A 32 -31.24 5.05 -13.28
C SER A 32 -30.59 5.27 -11.92
N SER A 33 -31.27 4.78 -10.90
CA SER A 33 -30.83 4.65 -9.52
C SER A 33 -29.98 3.39 -9.35
N ALA A 34 -28.71 3.54 -8.98
CA ALA A 34 -27.90 2.59 -8.20
C ALA A 34 -26.53 3.27 -7.94
N GLY A 35 -26.34 4.01 -6.85
CA GLY A 35 -26.04 3.43 -5.54
C GLY A 35 -24.58 3.74 -5.15
N HIS A 36 -24.21 5.03 -5.05
CA HIS A 36 -22.90 5.43 -4.53
C HIS A 36 -22.92 5.40 -3.00
N LYS A 37 -22.33 4.35 -2.43
CA LYS A 37 -22.12 4.20 -0.98
C LYS A 37 -20.91 5.03 -0.55
N GLY A 38 -21.14 5.95 0.39
CA GLY A 38 -20.25 6.28 1.50
C GLY A 38 -19.00 7.09 1.16
N GLN A 39 -19.11 8.40 1.38
CA GLN A 39 -17.95 9.28 1.58
C GLN A 39 -17.24 8.85 2.87
N THR A 40 -16.06 8.24 2.75
CA THR A 40 -15.19 7.92 3.88
C THR A 40 -14.06 8.94 3.96
N SER A 41 -13.80 9.47 5.16
CA SER A 41 -12.66 10.35 5.47
C SER A 41 -11.35 9.74 4.93
N LEU A 42 -10.38 10.56 4.50
CA LEU A 42 -9.03 10.10 4.15
C LEU A 42 -8.47 9.17 5.24
N LYS A 43 -8.72 9.46 6.52
CA LYS A 43 -8.34 8.61 7.66
C LYS A 43 -8.99 7.22 7.65
N GLU A 44 -10.22 7.12 7.17
CA GLU A 44 -11.03 5.90 7.10
C GLU A 44 -10.78 5.07 5.82
N LEU A 45 -10.26 5.72 4.77
CA LEU A 45 -9.70 5.04 3.59
C LEU A 45 -8.27 4.56 3.84
N ARG A 46 -7.45 5.36 4.55
CA ARG A 46 -6.10 4.98 5.02
C ARG A 46 -6.15 3.74 5.93
N SER A 47 -7.20 3.57 6.74
CA SER A 47 -7.38 2.37 7.57
C SER A 47 -7.83 1.13 6.79
N LYS A 48 -8.63 1.29 5.72
CA LYS A 48 -9.11 0.17 4.89
C LYS A 48 -8.00 -0.50 4.08
N VAL A 49 -6.98 0.25 3.64
CA VAL A 49 -5.80 -0.30 2.94
C VAL A 49 -4.88 -1.09 3.89
N ASN A 50 -5.01 -0.92 5.21
CA ASN A 50 -4.14 -1.54 6.21
C ASN A 50 -4.71 -2.82 6.86
N SER A 51 -5.77 -3.42 6.29
CA SER A 51 -6.34 -4.69 6.76
C SER A 51 -5.62 -5.92 6.19
N GLY A 52 -4.32 -5.99 6.46
CA GLY A 52 -3.44 -7.12 6.11
C GLY A 52 -2.54 -7.55 7.26
N LYS A 53 -3.03 -7.51 8.51
CA LYS A 53 -2.31 -8.06 9.68
C LYS A 53 -3.16 -9.15 10.34
N VAL A 54 -2.90 -10.39 9.94
CA VAL A 54 -3.31 -11.58 10.70
C VAL A 54 -2.58 -11.54 12.04
N LYS A 55 -3.31 -11.28 13.13
CA LYS A 55 -2.82 -11.54 14.50
C LYS A 55 -3.00 -13.02 14.81
N PRO A 56 -2.01 -13.72 15.39
CA PRO A 56 -2.18 -15.10 15.80
C PRO A 56 -3.15 -15.16 16.99
N LYS A 57 -4.20 -15.99 16.86
CA LYS A 57 -5.12 -16.30 17.95
C LYS A 57 -4.37 -17.10 19.02
N ARG A 58 -4.27 -16.52 20.22
CA ARG A 58 -3.78 -17.16 21.45
C ARG A 58 -4.82 -18.17 21.94
N ILE A 59 -4.54 -19.46 21.76
CA ILE A 59 -5.35 -20.53 22.35
C ILE A 59 -5.01 -20.60 23.85
N LYS A 60 -6.03 -20.43 24.69
CA LYS A 60 -5.98 -20.70 26.14
C LYS A 60 -6.35 -22.16 26.35
N THR A 61 -5.52 -22.94 27.04
CA THR A 61 -5.92 -24.25 27.57
C THR A 61 -5.80 -24.26 29.09
N SER A 62 -6.93 -24.37 29.76
CA SER A 62 -7.05 -24.64 31.20
C SER A 62 -7.55 -26.07 31.43
N LYS A 63 -6.75 -26.83 32.19
CA LYS A 63 -7.05 -27.92 33.16
C LYS A 63 -8.41 -28.65 33.11
N THR A 64 -8.35 -30.00 33.08
CA THR A 64 -8.80 -30.99 34.11
C THR A 64 -8.55 -32.43 33.56
N SER A 65 -7.58 -33.20 34.08
CA SER A 65 -7.68 -34.22 35.15
C SER A 65 -8.50 -35.48 34.76
N LYS A 66 -7.87 -36.64 34.46
CA LYS A 66 -7.40 -37.74 35.36
C LYS A 66 -8.46 -38.88 35.42
N VAL A 67 -8.23 -40.20 35.46
CA VAL A 67 -7.13 -41.18 35.67
C VAL A 67 -7.70 -42.56 35.19
N PRO A 68 -7.20 -43.79 35.50
CA PRO A 68 -5.85 -44.30 35.82
C PRO A 68 -5.45 -45.65 35.15
N ILE A 69 -4.14 -45.94 35.13
CA ILE A 69 -3.61 -47.31 35.13
C ILE A 69 -2.82 -47.53 36.43
N HIS A 70 -3.06 -48.65 37.10
CA HIS A 70 -2.56 -48.98 38.43
C HIS A 70 -1.11 -49.51 38.45
N LYS A 71 -0.31 -48.89 39.35
CA LYS A 71 0.75 -49.39 40.26
C LYS A 71 1.40 -50.76 39.99
N ILE A 72 2.73 -50.82 40.18
CA ILE A 72 3.39 -51.60 41.26
C ILE A 72 4.76 -50.96 41.63
N LYS A 73 5.03 -50.96 42.94
CA LYS A 73 6.15 -50.34 43.68
C LYS A 73 7.44 -51.18 43.66
N ARG A 74 8.59 -50.56 43.95
CA ARG A 74 9.58 -50.92 45.02
C ARG A 74 10.87 -50.10 44.83
N SER A 75 11.16 -49.12 45.70
CA SER A 75 11.94 -49.23 46.96
C SER A 75 13.36 -49.76 46.78
N ILE A 76 14.32 -48.85 46.98
CA ILE A 76 15.77 -49.07 46.99
C ILE A 76 16.14 -49.58 48.40
N SER A 77 16.83 -50.72 48.50
CA SER A 77 17.67 -51.01 49.68
C SER A 77 18.94 -51.74 49.25
N ALA A 78 20.08 -51.18 49.66
CA ALA A 78 21.42 -51.68 49.44
C ALA A 78 21.72 -52.93 50.28
N LYS A 79 22.45 -53.90 49.71
CA LYS A 79 23.71 -54.42 50.29
C LYS A 79 24.36 -55.49 49.41
N SER A 80 25.63 -55.21 49.09
CA SER A 80 26.77 -56.14 49.10
C SER A 80 26.73 -57.41 48.23
N ARG A 81 27.50 -57.38 47.14
CA ARG A 81 28.67 -58.29 46.98
C ARG A 81 29.62 -57.78 45.89
N LYS A 82 30.82 -57.38 46.31
CA LYS A 82 32.08 -57.44 45.54
C LYS A 82 32.28 -58.92 45.15
N SER A 83 32.85 -59.37 44.04
CA SER A 83 33.74 -58.78 43.03
C SER A 83 33.93 -59.84 41.93
N SER A 84 33.91 -59.45 40.66
CA SER A 84 34.87 -59.98 39.67
C SER A 84 34.81 -59.12 38.41
N THR A 85 35.92 -58.45 38.16
CA THR A 85 36.24 -57.68 36.96
C THR A 85 36.08 -58.53 35.69
N LYS A 86 35.15 -58.15 34.81
CA LYS A 86 35.32 -58.35 33.37
C LYS A 86 35.09 -57.01 32.68
N HIS A 87 36.10 -56.62 31.90
CA HIS A 87 36.14 -55.40 31.10
C HIS A 87 34.83 -55.20 30.33
N ILE A 88 34.00 -54.24 30.75
CA ILE A 88 32.93 -53.70 29.92
C ILE A 88 33.63 -52.85 28.86
N LYS A 89 33.75 -53.40 27.64
CA LYS A 89 34.16 -52.64 26.47
C LYS A 89 33.25 -51.42 26.37
N LYS A 90 33.84 -50.22 26.36
CA LYS A 90 33.15 -48.98 25.98
C LYS A 90 32.47 -49.23 24.62
N THR A 91 31.16 -49.47 24.62
CA THR A 91 30.36 -49.41 23.42
C THR A 91 30.35 -47.96 22.99
N GLN A 92 31.31 -47.63 22.13
CA GLN A 92 31.30 -46.40 21.35
C GLN A 92 29.93 -46.30 20.68
N PHE A 93 29.20 -45.23 20.94
CA PHE A 93 28.15 -44.82 20.03
C PHE A 93 28.81 -44.67 18.67
N LYS A 94 28.60 -45.65 17.77
CA LYS A 94 28.92 -45.46 16.35
C LYS A 94 28.08 -44.28 15.92
N THR A 95 28.75 -43.16 15.67
CA THR A 95 28.18 -42.11 14.84
C THR A 95 27.66 -42.81 13.59
N LEU A 96 26.36 -42.75 13.36
CA LEU A 96 25.78 -43.16 12.09
C LEU A 96 26.45 -42.26 11.05
N LYS A 97 27.48 -42.80 10.38
CA LYS A 97 28.10 -42.13 9.24
C LYS A 97 26.97 -41.87 8.28
N THR A 98 26.61 -40.60 8.07
CA THR A 98 25.75 -40.24 6.96
C THR A 98 26.34 -40.87 5.70
N PRO A 99 25.52 -41.51 4.84
CA PRO A 99 26.03 -42.08 3.60
C PRO A 99 26.85 -41.01 2.85
N PRO A 100 27.93 -41.39 2.14
CA PRO A 100 28.75 -40.44 1.41
C PRO A 100 27.84 -39.59 0.52
N VAL A 101 27.88 -38.27 0.74
CA VAL A 101 27.09 -37.33 -0.05
C VAL A 101 27.48 -37.55 -1.50
N SER A 102 26.53 -37.92 -2.35
CA SER A 102 26.82 -38.15 -3.77
C SER A 102 27.44 -36.87 -4.35
N PRO A 103 28.43 -36.97 -5.24
CA PRO A 103 28.98 -35.80 -5.92
C PRO A 103 27.88 -34.96 -6.61
N LEU A 104 26.83 -35.63 -7.10
CA LEU A 104 25.64 -35.03 -7.69
C LEU A 104 24.86 -34.18 -6.67
N ARG A 105 24.64 -34.68 -5.45
CA ARG A 105 23.98 -33.94 -4.36
C ARG A 105 24.79 -32.73 -3.91
N THR A 106 26.11 -32.84 -3.89
CA THR A 106 26.97 -31.70 -3.54
C THR A 106 26.90 -30.60 -4.61
N ALA A 107 26.89 -31.00 -5.88
CA ALA A 107 26.73 -30.06 -6.99
C ALA A 107 25.34 -29.40 -7.00
N SER A 108 24.27 -30.17 -6.75
CA SER A 108 22.89 -29.66 -6.72
C SER A 108 22.66 -28.65 -5.59
N VAL A 109 23.19 -28.94 -4.40
CA VAL A 109 23.12 -28.02 -3.24
C VAL A 109 23.89 -26.73 -3.54
N LYS A 110 25.07 -26.81 -4.14
CA LYS A 110 25.87 -25.62 -4.50
C LYS A 110 25.15 -24.73 -5.52
N GLN A 111 24.55 -25.32 -6.56
CA GLN A 111 23.77 -24.55 -7.54
C GLN A 111 22.54 -23.92 -6.89
N TYR A 112 21.85 -24.67 -6.03
CA TYR A 112 20.70 -24.18 -5.27
C TYR A 112 21.06 -23.00 -4.35
N GLU A 113 22.17 -23.08 -3.63
CA GLU A 113 22.67 -21.98 -2.80
C GLU A 113 22.93 -20.72 -3.63
N SER A 114 23.48 -20.87 -4.83
CA SER A 114 23.68 -19.75 -5.77
C SER A 114 22.36 -19.13 -6.21
N ALA A 115 21.34 -19.94 -6.53
CA ALA A 115 20.01 -19.46 -6.91
C ALA A 115 19.32 -18.71 -5.75
N VAL A 116 19.49 -19.20 -4.51
CA VAL A 116 18.98 -18.54 -3.31
C VAL A 116 19.68 -17.19 -3.05
N LYS A 117 20.98 -17.04 -3.37
CA LYS A 117 21.65 -15.74 -3.29
C LYS A 117 21.02 -14.72 -4.25
N LEU A 118 20.68 -15.12 -5.48
CA LEU A 118 19.98 -14.26 -6.44
C LEU A 118 18.58 -13.86 -5.94
N LEU A 119 17.88 -14.78 -5.27
CA LEU A 119 16.59 -14.51 -4.66
C LEU A 119 16.70 -13.44 -3.56
N TYR A 120 17.70 -13.54 -2.68
CA TYR A 120 17.93 -12.53 -1.63
C TYR A 120 18.41 -11.19 -2.19
N ALA A 121 19.10 -11.20 -3.34
CA ALA A 121 19.47 -9.99 -4.08
C ALA A 121 18.27 -9.33 -4.81
N GLN A 122 17.06 -9.90 -4.72
CA GLN A 122 15.84 -9.44 -5.41
C GLN A 122 15.92 -9.50 -6.94
N GLU A 123 16.86 -10.25 -7.49
CA GLU A 123 16.99 -10.49 -8.92
C GLU A 123 16.08 -11.64 -9.37
N PHE A 124 14.75 -11.45 -9.21
CA PHE A 124 13.76 -12.52 -9.33
C PHE A 124 13.75 -13.22 -10.70
N GLU A 125 14.04 -12.51 -11.78
CA GLU A 125 14.13 -13.10 -13.13
C GLU A 125 15.32 -14.06 -13.26
N LYS A 126 16.49 -13.67 -12.75
CA LYS A 126 17.68 -14.53 -12.75
C LYS A 126 17.53 -15.70 -11.76
N ALA A 127 16.91 -15.45 -10.61
CA ALA A 127 16.61 -16.49 -9.65
C ALA A 127 15.64 -17.52 -10.24
N LYS A 128 14.60 -17.09 -10.95
CA LYS A 128 13.63 -17.94 -11.64
C LYS A 128 14.33 -18.91 -12.61
N THR A 129 15.14 -18.39 -13.53
CA THR A 129 15.85 -19.22 -14.51
C THR A 129 16.84 -20.19 -13.85
N ALA A 130 17.49 -19.76 -12.77
CA ALA A 130 18.37 -20.63 -12.00
C ALA A 130 17.61 -21.79 -11.32
N PHE A 131 16.43 -21.54 -10.76
CA PHE A 131 15.59 -22.60 -10.17
C PHE A 131 15.00 -23.54 -11.22
N GLU A 132 14.59 -23.04 -12.39
CA GLU A 132 14.13 -23.88 -13.52
C GLU A 132 15.24 -24.82 -13.98
N LYS A 133 16.47 -24.30 -14.11
CA LYS A 133 17.64 -25.09 -14.48
C LYS A 133 17.92 -26.20 -13.46
N ILE A 134 17.84 -25.90 -12.16
CA ILE A 134 18.02 -26.90 -11.10
C ILE A 134 16.96 -28.01 -11.19
N ILE A 135 15.70 -27.66 -11.47
CA ILE A 135 14.62 -28.64 -11.60
C ILE A 135 14.84 -29.57 -12.81
N GLN A 136 15.43 -29.06 -13.88
CA GLN A 136 15.76 -29.84 -15.09
C GLN A 136 17.00 -30.73 -14.89
N GLU A 137 18.08 -30.18 -14.33
CA GLU A 137 19.37 -30.88 -14.19
C GLU A 137 19.41 -31.88 -13.02
N TYR A 138 18.65 -31.62 -11.95
CA TYR A 138 18.68 -32.43 -10.72
C TYR A 138 17.32 -33.00 -10.37
N SER A 139 16.65 -33.62 -11.35
CA SER A 139 15.34 -34.25 -11.17
C SER A 139 15.34 -35.42 -10.18
N ASP A 140 16.49 -36.06 -9.99
CA ASP A 140 16.68 -37.20 -9.07
C ASP A 140 16.83 -36.77 -7.60
N GLU A 141 17.27 -35.53 -7.34
CA GLU A 141 17.52 -35.02 -5.98
C GLU A 141 16.26 -34.39 -5.38
N ARG A 142 15.36 -35.25 -4.90
CA ARG A 142 14.01 -34.88 -4.41
C ARG A 142 14.00 -33.72 -3.41
N GLU A 143 14.99 -33.65 -2.51
CA GLU A 143 15.03 -32.61 -1.46
C GLU A 143 15.34 -31.22 -2.02
N VAL A 144 16.23 -31.13 -3.01
CA VAL A 144 16.61 -29.88 -3.66
C VAL A 144 15.50 -29.45 -4.63
N LEU A 145 14.92 -30.40 -5.34
CA LEU A 145 13.85 -30.18 -6.29
C LEU A 145 12.58 -29.60 -5.64
N GLU A 146 12.13 -30.14 -4.51
CA GLU A 146 10.95 -29.61 -3.82
C GLU A 146 11.17 -28.18 -3.31
N ARG A 147 12.38 -27.88 -2.79
CA ARG A 147 12.71 -26.51 -2.38
C ARG A 147 12.83 -25.55 -3.57
N ALA A 148 13.45 -25.99 -4.67
CA ALA A 148 13.58 -25.20 -5.89
C ALA A 148 12.19 -24.83 -6.46
N LYS A 149 11.22 -25.75 -6.44
CA LYS A 149 9.83 -25.47 -6.86
C LYS A 149 9.16 -24.40 -5.98
N ILE A 150 9.35 -24.44 -4.66
CA ILE A 150 8.79 -23.42 -3.75
C ILE A 150 9.38 -22.05 -4.07
N HIS A 151 10.70 -21.96 -4.24
CA HIS A 151 11.36 -20.70 -4.56
C HIS A 151 11.05 -20.19 -5.97
N LEU A 152 10.89 -21.10 -6.93
CA LEU A 152 10.42 -20.77 -8.27
C LEU A 152 9.03 -20.10 -8.18
N LYS A 153 8.11 -20.69 -7.41
CA LYS A 153 6.77 -20.11 -7.24
C LYS A 153 6.82 -18.74 -6.58
N LEU A 154 7.69 -18.56 -5.60
CA LEU A 154 7.92 -17.26 -4.97
C LEU A 154 8.44 -16.22 -5.99
N CYS A 155 9.39 -16.60 -6.84
CA CYS A 155 9.91 -15.73 -7.90
C CYS A 155 8.79 -15.33 -8.87
N GLU A 156 7.98 -16.28 -9.35
CA GLU A 156 6.83 -16.00 -10.22
C GLU A 156 5.85 -15.02 -9.58
N LEU A 157 5.53 -15.20 -8.29
CA LEU A 157 4.64 -14.29 -7.57
C LEU A 157 5.23 -12.88 -7.47
N LYS A 158 6.55 -12.76 -7.31
CA LYS A 158 7.25 -11.47 -7.22
C LYS A 158 7.34 -10.77 -8.57
N ILE A 159 7.63 -11.52 -9.63
CA ILE A 159 7.65 -11.02 -11.02
C ILE A 159 6.25 -10.59 -11.47
N GLY A 160 5.23 -11.42 -11.20
CA GLY A 160 3.84 -11.17 -11.55
C GLY A 160 3.21 -10.00 -10.80
N LYS A 161 3.81 -9.56 -9.69
CA LYS A 161 3.40 -8.35 -8.96
C LYS A 161 3.97 -7.09 -9.62
N LYS A 162 3.78 -6.95 -10.92
CA LYS A 162 3.94 -5.66 -11.60
C LYS A 162 2.81 -4.77 -11.09
N LEU A 163 3.14 -3.72 -10.33
CA LEU A 163 2.12 -2.78 -9.87
C LEU A 163 1.36 -2.28 -11.10
N PRO A 164 0.02 -2.33 -11.10
CA PRO A 164 -0.76 -1.83 -12.21
C PRO A 164 -0.33 -0.37 -12.46
N THR A 165 0.06 -0.07 -13.69
CA THR A 165 0.36 1.31 -14.09
C THR A 165 -0.91 2.12 -13.85
N PRO A 166 -0.88 3.18 -13.03
CA PRO A 166 -2.07 3.99 -12.79
C PRO A 166 -2.52 4.62 -14.11
N ARG A 167 -3.81 4.47 -14.45
CA ARG A 167 -4.37 4.98 -15.72
C ARG A 167 -5.59 5.87 -15.48
N THR A 168 -6.37 5.56 -14.45
CA THR A 168 -7.55 6.33 -14.09
C THR A 168 -7.23 7.42 -13.06
N VAL A 169 -8.14 8.37 -12.90
CA VAL A 169 -8.07 9.40 -11.85
C VAL A 169 -8.00 8.73 -10.48
N GLU A 170 -8.83 7.70 -10.29
CA GLU A 170 -8.94 6.91 -9.07
C GLU A 170 -7.66 6.11 -8.78
N ASP A 171 -7.01 5.52 -9.79
CA ASP A 171 -5.74 4.81 -9.60
C ASP A 171 -4.64 5.77 -9.13
N HIS A 172 -4.56 6.93 -9.78
CA HIS A 172 -3.59 7.97 -9.40
C HIS A 172 -3.85 8.49 -7.99
N TYR A 173 -5.11 8.70 -7.63
CA TYR A 173 -5.51 9.11 -6.29
C TYR A 173 -5.17 8.04 -5.24
N ASN A 174 -5.54 6.78 -5.47
CA ASN A 174 -5.28 5.68 -4.54
C ASN A 174 -3.78 5.48 -4.32
N LEU A 175 -2.98 5.56 -5.39
CA LEU A 175 -1.53 5.51 -5.29
C LEU A 175 -0.97 6.71 -4.51
N ALA A 176 -1.45 7.92 -4.78
CA ALA A 176 -1.05 9.11 -4.05
C ALA A 176 -1.35 8.98 -2.54
N VAL A 177 -2.54 8.52 -2.16
CA VAL A 177 -2.89 8.28 -0.74
C VAL A 177 -1.95 7.25 -0.11
N ALA A 178 -1.61 6.17 -0.83
CA ALA A 178 -0.65 5.19 -0.34
C ALA A 178 0.76 5.80 -0.17
N LEU A 179 1.18 6.68 -1.07
CA LEU A 179 2.45 7.40 -0.99
C LEU A 179 2.47 8.39 0.19
N MET A 180 1.39 9.13 0.43
CA MET A 180 1.24 10.00 1.61
C MET A 180 1.42 9.20 2.91
N ASN A 181 0.79 8.03 3.01
CA ASN A 181 0.91 7.17 4.20
C ASN A 181 2.33 6.65 4.43
N ASN A 182 3.11 6.55 3.35
CA ASN A 182 4.50 6.13 3.39
C ASN A 182 5.47 7.33 3.55
N GLY A 183 4.95 8.55 3.75
CA GLY A 183 5.75 9.78 3.87
C GLY A 183 6.39 10.25 2.56
N LYS A 184 6.03 9.66 1.42
CA LYS A 184 6.55 10.00 0.08
C LYS A 184 5.68 11.10 -0.54
N TYR A 185 5.76 12.30 0.01
CA TYR A 185 4.83 13.38 -0.34
C TYR A 185 5.07 13.96 -1.74
N GLU A 186 6.31 14.08 -2.18
CA GLU A 186 6.65 14.61 -3.50
C GLU A 186 6.11 13.69 -4.62
N GLU A 187 6.32 12.38 -4.49
CA GLU A 187 5.77 11.36 -5.39
C GLU A 187 4.22 11.41 -5.39
N SER A 188 3.61 11.58 -4.21
CA SER A 188 2.15 11.75 -4.09
C SER A 188 1.65 12.95 -4.88
N ILE A 189 2.28 14.12 -4.73
CA ILE A 189 1.91 15.35 -5.43
C ILE A 189 1.95 15.15 -6.96
N GLU A 190 2.96 14.45 -7.48
CA GLU A 190 3.02 14.15 -8.91
C GLU A 190 1.83 13.34 -9.40
N HIS A 191 1.43 12.33 -8.64
CA HIS A 191 0.29 11.49 -8.97
C HIS A 191 -1.04 12.24 -8.85
N LEU A 192 -1.20 13.10 -7.84
CA LEU A 192 -2.37 13.97 -7.71
C LEU A 192 -2.45 14.98 -8.87
N LYS A 193 -1.32 15.56 -9.30
CA LYS A 193 -1.27 16.41 -10.50
C LYS A 193 -1.58 15.64 -11.78
N LYS A 194 -1.20 14.37 -11.89
CA LYS A 194 -1.61 13.49 -13.02
C LYS A 194 -3.11 13.25 -12.99
N ALA A 195 -3.69 12.94 -11.83
CA ALA A 195 -5.14 12.81 -11.67
C ALA A 195 -5.89 14.08 -12.10
N LEU A 196 -5.43 15.27 -11.67
CA LEU A 196 -6.06 16.55 -12.06
C LEU A 196 -5.89 16.90 -13.54
N ARG A 197 -4.85 16.40 -14.21
CA ARG A 197 -4.74 16.55 -15.68
C ARG A 197 -5.81 15.77 -16.43
N HIS A 198 -6.28 14.66 -15.86
CA HIS A 198 -7.37 13.87 -16.44
C HIS A 198 -8.74 14.43 -16.06
N SER A 199 -8.91 14.85 -14.80
CA SER A 199 -10.15 15.48 -14.32
C SER A 199 -9.81 16.70 -13.43
N PRO A 200 -9.84 17.93 -13.99
CA PRO A 200 -9.44 19.14 -13.26
C PRO A 200 -10.33 19.47 -12.06
N ASP A 201 -11.62 19.14 -12.15
CA ASP A 201 -12.64 19.49 -11.14
C ASP A 201 -12.94 18.31 -10.20
N CYS A 202 -11.90 17.56 -9.84
CA CYS A 202 -12.00 16.42 -8.95
C CYS A 202 -11.75 16.86 -7.50
N GLU A 203 -12.82 17.13 -6.76
CA GLU A 203 -12.79 17.67 -5.40
C GLU A 203 -11.97 16.83 -4.42
N TYR A 204 -12.05 15.50 -4.49
CA TYR A 204 -11.34 14.61 -3.57
C TYR A 204 -9.84 14.57 -3.87
N VAL A 205 -9.44 14.77 -5.13
CA VAL A 205 -8.03 14.91 -5.54
C VAL A 205 -7.49 16.28 -5.13
N LEU A 206 -8.26 17.34 -5.33
CA LEU A 206 -7.91 18.69 -4.87
C LEU A 206 -7.75 18.72 -3.34
N TYR A 207 -8.63 18.05 -2.61
CA TYR A 207 -8.53 17.93 -1.15
C TYR A 207 -7.27 17.17 -0.72
N ALA A 208 -6.97 16.02 -1.34
CA ALA A 208 -5.73 15.29 -1.04
C ALA A 208 -4.48 16.09 -1.42
N LEU A 209 -4.52 16.88 -2.49
CA LEU A 209 -3.42 17.76 -2.87
C LEU A 209 -3.26 18.92 -1.88
N ALA A 210 -4.36 19.42 -1.33
CA ALA A 210 -4.32 20.41 -0.27
C ALA A 210 -3.67 19.86 1.01
N ALA A 211 -4.12 18.68 1.45
CA ALA A 211 -3.54 17.99 2.61
C ALA A 211 -2.06 17.68 2.39
N THR A 212 -1.68 17.16 1.22
CA THR A 212 -0.27 16.85 0.93
C THR A 212 0.61 18.11 0.92
N ASN A 213 0.14 19.20 0.32
CA ASN A 213 0.88 20.47 0.32
C ASN A 213 1.01 21.06 1.73
N CYS A 214 0.00 20.88 2.59
CA CYS A 214 0.06 21.32 3.98
C CYS A 214 1.17 20.56 4.74
N LEU A 215 1.23 19.23 4.55
CA LEU A 215 2.24 18.36 5.17
C LEU A 215 3.67 18.65 4.69
N THR A 216 3.84 19.15 3.45
CA THR A 216 5.15 19.54 2.91
C THR A 216 5.50 21.02 3.11
N GLY A 217 4.66 21.78 3.82
CA GLY A 217 4.88 23.20 4.12
C GLY A 217 4.53 24.18 3.00
N ASN A 218 3.98 23.71 1.88
CA ASN A 218 3.44 24.57 0.82
C ASN A 218 2.03 25.08 1.20
N LEU A 219 1.97 25.96 2.20
CA LEU A 219 0.72 26.44 2.80
C LEU A 219 -0.16 27.20 1.81
N ASP A 220 0.41 28.02 0.93
CA ASP A 220 -0.35 28.75 -0.09
C ASP A 220 -1.00 27.80 -1.11
N GLY A 221 -0.25 26.79 -1.56
CA GLY A 221 -0.77 25.73 -2.42
C GLY A 221 -1.88 24.95 -1.73
N ALA A 222 -1.74 24.67 -0.42
CA ALA A 222 -2.75 23.97 0.35
C ALA A 222 -4.06 24.75 0.41
N LEU A 223 -4.02 26.04 0.76
CA LEU A 223 -5.21 26.90 0.85
C LEU A 223 -5.94 27.05 -0.49
N ASN A 224 -5.20 27.23 -1.58
CA ASN A 224 -5.79 27.35 -2.91
C ASN A 224 -6.53 26.08 -3.33
N ASN A 225 -5.90 24.92 -3.15
CA ASN A 225 -6.52 23.63 -3.49
C ASN A 225 -7.70 23.31 -2.55
N LEU A 226 -7.60 23.63 -1.26
CA LEU A 226 -8.67 23.42 -0.30
C LEU A 226 -9.89 24.28 -0.64
N LYS A 227 -9.68 25.55 -1.00
CA LYS A 227 -10.75 26.45 -1.43
C LYS A 227 -11.45 25.92 -2.68
N ALA A 228 -10.70 25.40 -3.65
CA ALA A 228 -11.26 24.79 -4.84
C ALA A 228 -12.09 23.53 -4.50
N ALA A 229 -11.55 22.65 -3.66
CA ALA A 229 -12.25 21.45 -3.19
C ALA A 229 -13.56 21.77 -2.46
N ILE A 230 -13.58 22.79 -1.60
CA ILE A 230 -14.78 23.23 -0.88
C ILE A 230 -15.79 23.90 -1.81
N SER A 231 -15.32 24.62 -2.84
CA SER A 231 -16.21 25.25 -3.83
C SER A 231 -16.96 24.20 -4.66
N LEU A 232 -16.30 23.08 -4.98
CA LEU A 232 -16.93 21.95 -5.66
C LEU A 232 -17.85 21.15 -4.72
N LYS A 233 -17.43 20.98 -3.47
CA LYS A 233 -18.14 20.18 -2.47
C LYS A 233 -18.03 20.79 -1.08
N PRO A 234 -19.06 21.54 -0.63
CA PRO A 234 -19.03 22.26 0.64
C PRO A 234 -18.79 21.37 1.87
N GLU A 235 -19.15 20.08 1.83
CA GLU A 235 -18.92 19.12 2.92
C GLU A 235 -17.43 18.94 3.26
N ASN A 236 -16.54 19.22 2.31
CA ASN A 236 -15.09 19.21 2.54
C ASN A 236 -14.67 20.20 3.63
N ARG A 237 -15.48 21.22 3.92
CA ARG A 237 -15.29 22.14 5.05
C ARG A 237 -15.26 21.38 6.38
N PHE A 238 -16.27 20.54 6.62
CA PHE A 238 -16.37 19.77 7.87
C PHE A 238 -15.22 18.78 7.98
N LEU A 239 -14.82 18.15 6.87
CA LEU A 239 -13.65 17.27 6.84
C LEU A 239 -12.38 18.02 7.24
N ALA A 240 -12.11 19.17 6.62
CA ALA A 240 -10.89 19.96 6.87
C ALA A 240 -10.79 20.44 8.32
N GLN A 241 -11.91 20.76 8.97
CA GLN A 241 -11.94 21.17 10.39
C GLN A 241 -11.45 20.08 11.36
N HIS A 242 -11.57 18.80 10.97
CA HIS A 242 -11.29 17.65 11.83
C HIS A 242 -10.12 16.78 11.33
N ASP A 243 -9.42 17.24 10.30
CA ASP A 243 -8.36 16.49 9.65
C ASP A 243 -6.99 16.97 10.15
N SER A 244 -6.23 16.06 10.76
CA SER A 244 -4.92 16.34 11.33
C SER A 244 -3.88 16.74 10.28
N ASP A 245 -4.11 16.41 9.00
CA ASP A 245 -3.20 16.80 7.93
C ASP A 245 -3.16 18.35 7.76
N PHE A 246 -4.17 19.07 8.27
CA PHE A 246 -4.24 20.54 8.26
C PHE A 246 -3.80 21.21 9.56
N GLU A 247 -3.25 20.47 10.53
CA GLU A 247 -2.75 21.04 11.80
C GLU A 247 -1.84 22.28 11.59
N PRO A 248 -0.90 22.31 10.62
CA PRO A 248 -0.08 23.49 10.36
C PRO A 248 -0.85 24.75 9.98
N LEU A 249 -2.08 24.62 9.48
CA LEU A 249 -2.93 25.72 9.03
C LEU A 249 -4.02 26.11 10.04
N MET A 250 -4.17 25.39 11.16
CA MET A 250 -5.26 25.61 12.11
C MET A 250 -5.29 27.03 12.72
N GLN A 251 -4.14 27.70 12.79
CA GLN A 251 -4.00 29.07 13.28
C GLN A 251 -3.96 30.12 12.17
N ASP A 252 -3.91 29.72 10.89
CA ASP A 252 -3.89 30.65 9.76
C ASP A 252 -5.29 31.26 9.59
N SER A 253 -5.38 32.58 9.68
CA SER A 253 -6.63 33.34 9.50
C SER A 253 -7.32 33.01 8.16
N ARG A 254 -6.53 32.77 7.10
CA ARG A 254 -7.05 32.39 5.77
C ARG A 254 -7.72 31.03 5.81
N PHE A 255 -7.11 30.06 6.48
CA PHE A 255 -7.71 28.74 6.67
C PHE A 255 -9.01 28.83 7.47
N ILE A 256 -8.98 29.53 8.61
CA ILE A 256 -10.15 29.73 9.48
C ILE A 256 -11.30 30.35 8.70
N SER A 257 -11.05 31.35 7.84
CA SER A 257 -12.09 31.97 7.01
C SER A 257 -12.72 31.02 6.00
N ILE A 258 -11.92 30.11 5.42
CA ILE A 258 -12.38 29.11 4.44
C ILE A 258 -13.25 28.07 5.15
N VAL A 259 -12.86 27.64 6.35
CA VAL A 259 -13.54 26.55 7.06
C VAL A 259 -14.64 27.01 8.03
N TYR A 260 -14.66 28.27 8.47
CA TYR A 260 -15.70 28.84 9.35
C TYR A 260 -16.22 30.20 8.82
N PRO A 261 -16.85 30.26 7.64
CA PRO A 261 -17.32 31.53 7.09
C PRO A 261 -18.37 32.23 7.98
N GLU A 262 -19.20 31.46 8.71
CA GLU A 262 -20.27 31.99 9.56
C GLU A 262 -19.76 32.68 10.84
N ARG A 263 -18.56 32.35 11.34
CA ARG A 263 -17.99 33.03 12.51
C ARG A 263 -17.56 34.46 12.21
N MET A 264 -17.42 34.82 10.94
CA MET A 264 -16.98 36.14 10.48
C MET A 264 -18.17 37.03 10.07
N SER A 265 -19.40 36.49 9.99
CA SER A 265 -20.59 37.22 9.52
C SER A 265 -21.48 37.76 10.65
N THR A 266 -21.31 37.29 11.89
CA THR A 266 -22.08 37.78 13.04
C THR A 266 -21.31 38.88 13.78
N PRO A 267 -21.79 40.14 13.79
CA PRO A 267 -21.19 41.17 14.64
C PRO A 267 -21.41 40.82 16.12
N PRO A 268 -20.50 41.24 17.03
CA PRO A 268 -20.69 41.03 18.46
C PRO A 268 -21.99 41.72 18.90
N ARG A 269 -22.82 40.98 19.66
CA ARG A 269 -24.01 41.52 20.34
C ARG A 269 -23.62 42.33 21.57
#